data_AF-A0A530CBP8-F1
#
_entry.id   AF-A0A530CBP8-F1
#
_cell.length_a   1.000
_cell.length_b   1.000
_cell.length_c   1.000
_cell.angle_alpha   90.00
_cell.angle_beta   90.00
_cell.angle_gamma   90.00
#
_symmetry.space_group_name_H-M   'P 1'
#
loop_
_entity.id
_entity.type
_entity.pdbx_description
1 polymer ?
#
loop_
_entity_poly.entity_id
_entity_poly.type
_entity_poly.pdbx_seq_one_letter_code
_entity_poly.pdbx_strand_id
1 'polypeptide(L)'
;GGLTPLPESRAIELRERAVAAIAAVFEELGLSTPTEDMKTSVVYASGSDDTRSLMPRDVSFISEAIKERGITVIDAVKALANRGFREEAENLLNVVKLRLSGDYLQTSAMIRNGRIVSAVNDPNDYLGPGSGYRLSEERRLQLNDIRDVLDQKEVLRSEALHEKDEARHIRYRNLGPAANGSTNDDVVIGISPAFGLKLYRTTAGHRLSEVLGAMLDAIRARGLKARVVRFRHTADTSFLGLSAARLAGSGIGIGIQAKGTAVIHQRDRQPHNNLELFSNAPITRLEHYRALGANAAAYALGEMPEPIVVPQRGEAMGSRYHARVALIYAIETGLTEAGAAPEEVDVVLTGAQ
;
A
#
# COMPACT_ATOMS: atom_id res chain seq x y z
N GLY A 1 12.29 12.44 18.74
CA GLY A 1 10.94 11.90 18.53
C GLY A 1 10.76 10.60 19.29
N GLY A 2 9.52 10.26 19.63
CA GLY A 2 9.14 9.05 20.37
C GLY A 2 9.43 9.13 21.87
N LEU A 3 10.71 9.08 22.24
CA LEU A 3 11.18 9.11 23.63
C LEU A 3 12.02 10.36 23.95
N THR A 4 12.36 11.16 22.94
CA THR A 4 13.07 12.43 23.10
C THR A 4 12.24 13.55 22.46
N PRO A 5 11.72 14.51 23.25
CA PRO A 5 10.99 15.64 22.71
C PRO A 5 11.92 16.52 21.87
N LEU A 6 11.38 17.13 20.82
CA LEU A 6 12.08 18.06 19.96
C LEU A 6 11.34 19.40 19.99
N PRO A 7 12.00 20.54 20.24
CA PRO A 7 11.37 21.86 20.12
C PRO A 7 10.83 22.08 18.70
N GLU A 8 9.70 22.76 18.60
CA GLU A 8 9.03 23.03 17.32
C GLU A 8 9.93 23.82 16.35
N SER A 9 10.63 24.84 16.85
CA SER A 9 11.60 25.62 16.07
C SER A 9 12.65 24.73 15.41
N ARG A 10 13.21 23.79 16.17
CA ARG A 10 14.20 22.84 15.64
C ARG A 10 13.58 21.87 14.62
N ALA A 11 12.32 21.48 14.81
CA ALA A 11 11.61 20.65 13.83
C ALA A 11 11.42 21.39 12.50
N ILE A 12 11.05 22.68 12.55
CA ILE A 12 10.87 23.53 11.37
C ILE A 12 12.20 23.73 10.64
N GLU A 13 13.27 24.11 11.35
CA GLU A 13 14.62 24.26 10.74
C GLU A 13 15.07 23.01 9.98
N LEU A 14 14.84 21.82 10.57
CA LEU A 14 15.16 20.55 9.93
C LEU A 14 14.31 20.29 8.69
N ARG A 15 13.02 20.62 8.73
CA ARG A 15 12.11 20.50 7.57
C ARG A 15 12.51 21.45 6.45
N GLU A 16 12.80 22.71 6.75
CA GLU A 16 13.28 23.71 5.78
C GLU A 16 14.55 23.23 5.08
N ARG A 17 15.53 22.76 5.87
CA ARG A 17 16.78 22.24 5.33
C ARG A 17 16.56 21.00 4.46
N ALA A 18 15.70 20.07 4.88
CA ALA A 18 15.38 18.87 4.11
C ALA A 18 14.68 19.20 2.78
N VAL A 19 13.70 20.11 2.80
CA VAL A 19 12.99 20.55 1.60
C VAL A 19 13.93 21.27 0.64
N ALA A 20 14.81 22.14 1.16
CA ALA A 20 15.82 22.82 0.35
C ALA A 20 16.81 21.83 -0.30
N ALA A 21 17.24 20.80 0.44
CA ALA A 21 18.13 19.76 -0.08
C ALA A 21 17.47 18.97 -1.24
N ILE A 22 16.20 18.57 -1.08
CA ILE A 22 15.45 17.86 -2.13
C ILE A 22 15.24 18.76 -3.36
N ALA A 23 14.85 20.01 -3.16
CA ALA A 23 14.67 20.96 -4.26
C ALA A 23 15.99 21.18 -5.03
N ALA A 24 17.11 21.29 -4.32
CA ALA A 24 18.43 21.43 -4.94
C ALA A 24 18.80 20.21 -5.81
N VAL A 25 18.46 18.99 -5.38
CA VAL A 25 18.64 17.78 -6.20
C VAL A 25 17.76 17.82 -7.46
N PHE A 26 16.50 18.23 -7.32
CA PHE A 26 15.59 18.33 -8.47
C PHE A 26 16.08 19.34 -9.50
N GLU A 27 16.55 20.51 -9.07
CA GLU A 27 17.08 21.55 -9.94
C GLU A 27 18.40 21.12 -10.60
N GLU A 28 19.36 20.60 -9.83
CA GLU A 28 20.67 20.19 -10.34
C GLU A 28 20.56 19.07 -11.39
N LEU A 29 19.64 18.13 -11.17
CA LEU A 29 19.42 17.01 -12.10
C LEU A 29 18.44 17.37 -13.23
N GLY A 30 17.93 18.61 -13.28
CA GLY A 30 16.95 19.05 -14.27
C GLY A 30 15.70 18.17 -14.28
N LEU A 31 15.17 17.86 -13.09
CA LEU A 31 13.95 17.07 -12.89
C LEU A 31 12.73 17.96 -12.70
N SER A 32 12.87 19.03 -11.91
CA SER A 32 11.82 20.01 -11.63
C SER A 32 12.43 21.25 -10.98
N THR A 33 11.65 22.33 -10.93
CA THR A 33 12.03 23.58 -10.25
C THR A 33 10.93 23.94 -9.24
N PRO A 34 10.93 23.34 -8.03
CA PRO A 34 9.91 23.61 -7.02
C PRO A 34 9.87 25.09 -6.61
N THR A 35 8.69 25.70 -6.59
CA THR A 35 8.54 27.12 -6.22
C THR A 35 8.68 27.33 -4.70
N GLU A 36 8.92 28.57 -4.28
CA GLU A 36 8.93 28.91 -2.84
C GLU A 36 7.61 28.58 -2.15
N ASP A 37 6.48 28.79 -2.83
CA ASP A 37 5.15 28.46 -2.32
C ASP A 37 5.00 26.95 -2.06
N MET A 38 5.50 26.12 -2.99
CA MET A 38 5.49 24.67 -2.82
C MET A 38 6.35 24.27 -1.62
N LYS A 39 7.59 24.77 -1.57
CA LYS A 39 8.53 24.47 -0.48
C LYS A 39 7.96 24.87 0.88
N THR A 40 7.44 26.09 0.99
CA THR A 40 6.82 26.61 2.22
C THR A 40 5.63 25.75 2.64
N SER A 41 4.74 25.38 1.71
CA SER A 41 3.58 24.55 2.04
C SER A 41 3.98 23.20 2.65
N VAL A 42 5.03 22.56 2.11
CA VAL A 42 5.51 21.26 2.59
C VAL A 42 6.17 21.36 3.96
N VAL A 43 6.91 22.44 4.24
CA VAL A 43 7.57 22.67 5.54
C VAL A 43 6.54 22.72 6.67
N TYR A 44 5.44 23.45 6.46
CA TYR A 44 4.43 23.72 7.50
C TYR A 44 3.24 22.75 7.49
N ALA A 45 3.17 21.84 6.52
CA ALA A 45 2.08 20.88 6.41
C ALA A 45 1.98 19.97 7.64
N SER A 46 0.73 19.70 8.03
CA SER A 46 0.37 18.67 9.02
C SER A 46 -0.16 17.41 8.35
N GLY A 47 -0.81 17.54 7.19
CA GLY A 47 -1.28 16.43 6.36
C GLY A 47 -1.14 16.69 4.86
N SER A 48 -1.58 15.72 4.04
CA SER A 48 -1.48 15.80 2.58
C SER A 48 -2.25 17.00 2.00
N ASP A 49 -3.41 17.33 2.60
CA ASP A 49 -4.30 18.42 2.15
C ASP A 49 -3.66 19.81 2.31
N ASP A 50 -2.63 19.96 3.15
CA ASP A 50 -1.94 21.24 3.39
C ASP A 50 -0.80 21.50 2.40
N THR A 51 -0.49 20.53 1.53
CA THR A 51 0.64 20.62 0.62
C THR A 51 0.22 21.14 -0.75
N ARG A 52 0.97 22.13 -1.27
CA ARG A 52 0.97 22.53 -2.67
C ARG A 52 2.18 21.86 -3.33
N SER A 53 2.13 20.54 -3.48
CA SER A 53 3.23 19.75 -4.04
C SER A 53 3.08 19.50 -5.54
N LEU A 54 4.02 18.77 -6.14
CA LEU A 54 3.93 18.29 -7.52
C LEU A 54 2.69 17.41 -7.69
N MET A 55 1.98 17.58 -8.80
CA MET A 55 0.84 16.71 -9.11
C MET A 55 1.35 15.31 -9.44
N PRO A 56 0.57 14.25 -9.18
CA PRO A 56 0.98 12.87 -9.47
C PRO A 56 1.43 12.66 -10.92
N ARG A 57 0.80 13.37 -11.88
CA ARG A 57 1.23 13.38 -13.28
C ARG A 57 2.65 13.91 -13.48
N ASP A 58 3.01 15.01 -12.83
CA ASP A 58 4.36 15.60 -12.92
C ASP A 58 5.40 14.64 -12.34
N VAL A 59 5.06 13.96 -11.25
CA VAL A 59 5.90 12.92 -10.64
C VAL A 59 6.14 11.75 -11.60
N SER A 60 5.13 11.35 -12.38
CA SER A 60 5.29 10.31 -13.41
C SER A 60 6.32 10.70 -14.47
N PHE A 61 6.28 11.94 -14.98
CA PHE A 61 7.28 12.42 -15.95
C PHE A 61 8.68 12.49 -15.35
N ILE A 62 8.80 12.90 -14.08
CA ILE A 62 10.07 12.90 -13.35
C ILE A 62 10.61 11.46 -13.25
N SER A 63 9.75 10.49 -12.95
CA SER A 63 10.12 9.07 -12.86
C SER A 63 10.63 8.51 -14.20
N GLU A 64 9.94 8.84 -15.30
CA GLU A 64 10.37 8.47 -16.66
C GLU A 64 11.73 9.09 -17.00
N ALA A 65 11.91 10.39 -16.72
CA ALA A 65 13.17 11.08 -16.96
C ALA A 65 14.34 10.52 -16.13
N ILE A 66 14.08 10.04 -14.90
CA ILE A 66 15.09 9.34 -14.07
C ILE A 66 15.51 8.04 -14.75
N LYS A 67 14.53 7.26 -15.22
CA LYS A 67 14.78 5.97 -15.87
C LYS A 67 15.53 6.12 -17.20
N GLU A 68 15.06 7.00 -18.08
CA GLU A 68 15.62 7.22 -19.41
C GLU A 68 17.06 7.74 -19.36
N ARG A 69 17.34 8.64 -18.41
CA ARG A 69 18.69 9.20 -18.22
C ARG A 69 19.59 8.33 -17.35
N GLY A 70 19.08 7.23 -16.81
CA GLY A 70 19.82 6.34 -15.92
C GLY A 70 20.30 7.02 -14.64
N ILE A 71 19.52 7.97 -14.10
CA ILE A 71 19.87 8.70 -12.88
C ILE A 71 19.93 7.73 -11.70
N THR A 72 21.05 7.75 -10.99
CA THR A 72 21.32 6.86 -9.86
C THR A 72 21.35 7.62 -8.53
N VAL A 73 21.39 6.88 -7.43
CA VAL A 73 21.60 7.46 -6.09
C VAL A 73 22.93 8.22 -5.99
N ILE A 74 23.95 7.86 -6.77
CA ILE A 74 25.23 8.56 -6.78
C ILE A 74 25.09 9.95 -7.39
N ASP A 75 24.22 10.12 -8.38
CA ASP A 75 23.96 11.43 -8.98
C ASP A 75 23.24 12.34 -8.00
N ALA A 76 22.30 11.81 -7.21
CA ALA A 76 21.67 12.55 -6.11
C ALA A 76 22.69 12.96 -5.02
N VAL A 77 23.62 12.07 -4.65
CA VAL A 77 24.70 12.39 -3.68
C VAL A 77 25.59 13.52 -4.22
N LYS A 78 25.99 13.45 -5.49
CA LYS A 78 26.78 14.50 -6.15
C LYS A 78 26.02 15.82 -6.20
N ALA A 79 24.74 15.78 -6.54
CA ALA A 79 23.90 16.97 -6.60
C ALA A 79 23.80 17.66 -5.24
N LEU A 80 23.55 16.91 -4.17
CA LEU A 80 23.57 17.44 -2.80
C LEU A 80 24.91 18.11 -2.47
N ALA A 81 26.03 17.43 -2.74
CA ALA A 81 27.36 17.96 -2.46
C ALA A 81 27.68 19.24 -3.25
N ASN A 82 27.36 19.28 -4.56
CA ASN A 82 27.54 20.44 -5.42
C ASN A 82 26.74 21.66 -4.94
N ARG A 83 25.55 21.42 -4.39
CA ARG A 83 24.63 22.46 -3.90
C ARG A 83 24.84 22.83 -2.43
N GLY A 84 25.91 22.32 -1.79
CA GLY A 84 26.30 22.69 -0.42
C GLY A 84 25.66 21.86 0.69
N PHE A 85 24.89 20.83 0.37
CA PHE A 85 24.28 19.89 1.33
C PHE A 85 25.22 18.71 1.61
N ARG A 86 26.44 19.03 2.05
CA ARG A 86 27.53 18.04 2.20
C ARG A 86 27.22 16.98 3.26
N GLU A 87 26.64 17.39 4.38
CA GLU A 87 26.25 16.47 5.46
C GLU A 87 25.20 15.48 4.99
N GLU A 88 24.17 15.95 4.27
CA GLU A 88 23.13 15.12 3.68
C GLU A 88 23.69 14.17 2.62
N ALA A 89 24.62 14.65 1.79
CA ALA A 89 25.30 13.83 0.79
C ALA A 89 26.11 12.69 1.45
N GLU A 90 26.87 12.99 2.51
CA GLU A 90 27.66 12.01 3.26
C GLU A 90 26.75 10.99 3.96
N ASN A 91 25.65 11.45 4.57
CA ASN A 91 24.64 10.58 5.19
C ASN A 91 24.00 9.63 4.17
N LEU A 92 23.57 10.14 3.01
CA LEU A 92 22.98 9.33 1.96
C LEU A 92 23.99 8.32 1.40
N LEU A 93 25.22 8.73 1.16
CA LEU A 93 26.29 7.85 0.69
C LEU A 93 26.60 6.74 1.71
N ASN A 94 26.59 7.05 3.01
CA ASN A 94 26.80 6.06 4.06
C ASN A 94 25.69 5.01 4.06
N VAL A 95 24.42 5.42 3.91
CA VAL A 95 23.30 4.47 3.78
C VAL A 95 23.47 3.57 2.56
N VAL A 96 23.93 4.10 1.42
CA VAL A 96 24.20 3.29 0.22
C VAL A 96 25.32 2.26 0.46
N LYS A 97 26.40 2.65 1.13
CA LYS A 97 27.49 1.72 1.51
C LYS A 97 26.98 0.60 2.42
N LEU A 98 26.13 0.92 3.39
CA LEU A 98 25.50 -0.07 4.27
C LEU A 98 24.58 -1.03 3.49
N ARG A 99 23.89 -0.56 2.46
CA ARG A 99 23.09 -1.44 1.59
C ARG A 99 23.95 -2.44 0.82
N LEU A 100 25.16 -2.04 0.42
CA LEU A 100 26.08 -2.93 -0.30
C LEU A 100 26.66 -4.03 0.59
N SER A 101 26.84 -3.79 1.90
CA SER A 101 27.36 -4.83 2.80
C SER A 101 26.37 -5.95 3.06
N GLY A 102 25.06 -5.69 2.93
CA GLY A 102 24.01 -6.69 3.10
C GLY A 102 23.71 -7.08 4.55
N ASP A 103 24.52 -6.64 5.53
CA ASP A 103 24.32 -6.98 6.96
C ASP A 103 22.95 -6.54 7.49
N TYR A 104 22.34 -5.51 6.87
CA TYR A 104 21.03 -4.99 7.25
C TYR A 104 19.87 -5.95 6.89
N LEU A 105 20.13 -6.96 6.05
CA LEU A 105 19.14 -7.99 5.69
C LEU A 105 18.89 -8.98 6.85
N GLN A 106 19.72 -8.95 7.88
CA GLN A 106 19.54 -9.77 9.07
C GLN A 106 18.32 -9.31 9.88
N THR A 107 17.63 -10.27 10.48
CA THR A 107 16.48 -9.99 11.35
C THR A 107 16.89 -9.07 12.50
N SER A 108 16.10 -8.03 12.75
CA SER A 108 16.34 -7.04 13.80
C SER A 108 17.65 -6.25 13.67
N ALA A 109 18.24 -6.16 12.48
CA ALA A 109 19.39 -5.29 12.25
C ALA A 109 19.04 -3.82 12.54
N MET A 110 19.96 -3.11 13.19
CA MET A 110 19.83 -1.70 13.54
C MET A 110 20.97 -0.89 12.93
N ILE A 111 20.71 0.34 12.51
CA ILE A 111 21.78 1.28 12.15
C ILE A 111 22.09 2.14 13.37
N ARG A 112 23.33 2.07 13.87
CA ARG A 112 23.80 2.86 15.00
C ARG A 112 25.19 3.42 14.71
N ASN A 113 25.36 4.72 14.94
CA ASN A 113 26.65 5.41 14.73
C ASN A 113 27.25 5.14 13.34
N GLY A 114 26.42 5.11 12.29
CA GLY A 114 26.87 4.87 10.91
C GLY A 114 27.26 3.42 10.59
N ARG A 115 26.95 2.45 11.46
CA ARG A 115 27.25 1.03 11.26
C ARG A 115 26.00 0.19 11.44
N ILE A 116 25.95 -0.96 10.77
CA ILE A 116 24.92 -1.96 11.01
C ILE A 116 25.32 -2.76 12.26
N VAL A 117 24.39 -2.90 13.20
CA VAL A 117 24.43 -3.84 14.32
C VAL A 117 23.45 -4.96 13.98
N SER A 118 23.94 -6.19 13.89
CA SER A 118 23.14 -7.35 13.54
C SER A 118 23.65 -8.61 14.23
N ALA A 119 22.87 -9.68 14.21
CA ALA A 119 23.27 -10.96 14.78
C ALA A 119 24.58 -11.54 14.20
N VAL A 120 25.03 -11.04 13.03
CA VAL A 120 26.29 -11.47 12.38
C VAL A 120 27.51 -10.78 13.01
N ASN A 121 27.40 -9.51 13.39
CA ASN A 121 28.52 -8.71 13.88
C ASN A 121 28.44 -8.35 15.37
N ASP A 122 27.28 -8.56 15.97
CA ASP A 122 26.96 -8.43 17.39
C ASP A 122 26.05 -9.61 17.77
N PRO A 123 26.60 -10.84 17.81
CA PRO A 123 25.82 -12.03 18.08
C PRO A 123 25.21 -11.92 19.48
N ASN A 124 23.90 -12.11 19.56
CA ASN A 124 23.20 -12.21 20.83
C ASN A 124 23.73 -13.44 21.58
N ASP A 125 24.42 -13.23 22.68
CA ASP A 125 24.92 -14.30 23.54
C ASP A 125 23.79 -15.03 24.30
N TYR A 126 22.56 -14.49 24.23
CA TYR A 126 21.39 -14.94 24.99
C TYR A 126 21.64 -15.07 26.49
N LEU A 127 22.75 -14.51 27.00
CA LEU A 127 23.04 -14.50 28.42
C LEU A 127 22.06 -13.53 29.09
N GLY A 128 21.71 -12.45 28.39
CA GLY A 128 20.83 -11.41 28.91
C GLY A 128 21.25 -10.98 30.33
N PRO A 129 20.42 -10.24 31.06
CA PRO A 129 20.68 -10.02 32.48
C PRO A 129 20.33 -11.25 33.36
N GLY A 130 20.04 -12.43 32.77
CA GLY A 130 19.52 -13.60 33.49
C GLY A 130 18.15 -13.39 34.17
N SER A 131 17.54 -12.20 34.02
CA SER A 131 16.33 -11.74 34.73
C SER A 131 15.11 -11.61 33.82
N GLY A 132 15.12 -12.27 32.65
CA GLY A 132 14.01 -12.25 31.71
C GLY A 132 12.69 -12.55 32.42
N TYR A 133 11.74 -11.61 32.33
CA TYR A 133 10.46 -11.70 33.01
C TYR A 133 9.76 -13.02 32.64
N ARG A 134 9.63 -13.92 33.61
CA ARG A 134 8.81 -15.12 33.48
C ARG A 134 7.42 -14.78 33.93
N LEU A 135 6.47 -14.89 33.01
CA LEU A 135 5.05 -14.69 33.29
C LEU A 135 4.62 -15.62 34.43
N SER A 136 4.21 -15.03 35.56
CA SER A 136 3.53 -15.79 36.61
C SER A 136 2.16 -16.24 36.13
N GLU A 137 1.60 -17.27 36.75
CA GLU A 137 0.26 -17.75 36.42
C GLU A 137 -0.79 -16.65 36.65
N GLU A 138 -0.67 -15.87 37.73
CA GLU A 138 -1.58 -14.74 37.98
C GLU A 138 -1.44 -13.65 36.92
N ARG A 139 -0.22 -13.30 36.49
CA ARG A 139 -0.05 -12.30 35.43
C ARG A 139 -0.63 -12.80 34.12
N ARG A 140 -0.46 -14.08 33.79
CA ARG A 140 -1.06 -14.70 32.60
C ARG A 140 -2.59 -14.59 32.64
N LEU A 141 -3.21 -14.85 33.79
CA LEU A 141 -4.65 -14.69 33.97
C LEU A 141 -5.09 -13.22 33.82
N GLN A 142 -4.33 -12.26 34.35
CA GLN A 142 -4.58 -10.83 34.14
C GLN A 142 -4.45 -10.41 32.67
N LEU A 143 -3.47 -10.95 31.94
CA LEU A 143 -3.31 -10.68 30.51
C LEU A 143 -4.47 -11.27 29.70
N ASN A 144 -4.97 -12.44 30.10
CA ASN A 144 -6.15 -13.06 29.48
C ASN A 144 -7.44 -12.26 29.75
N ASP A 145 -7.50 -11.49 30.85
CA ASP A 145 -8.64 -10.65 31.24
C ASP A 145 -8.52 -9.19 30.76
N ILE A 146 -7.55 -8.90 29.87
CA ILE A 146 -7.46 -7.58 29.25
C ILE A 146 -8.76 -7.33 28.47
N ARG A 147 -9.42 -6.21 28.76
CA ARG A 147 -10.63 -5.78 28.06
C ARG A 147 -10.30 -5.43 26.62
N ASP A 148 -11.26 -5.64 25.72
CA ASP A 148 -11.12 -5.38 24.28
C ASP A 148 -10.03 -6.22 23.59
N VAL A 149 -9.82 -7.46 24.08
CA VAL A 149 -9.01 -8.46 23.34
C VAL A 149 -9.65 -8.66 21.97
N LEU A 150 -8.89 -8.25 20.96
CA LEU A 150 -9.24 -8.48 19.57
C LEU A 150 -8.53 -9.76 19.11
N ASP A 151 -9.30 -10.80 18.84
CA ASP A 151 -8.81 -12.04 18.23
C ASP A 151 -9.53 -12.33 16.90
N GLN A 152 -9.15 -13.41 16.23
CA GLN A 152 -9.79 -13.78 14.96
C GLN A 152 -11.28 -14.09 15.11
N LYS A 153 -11.70 -14.68 16.24
CA LYS A 153 -13.09 -15.05 16.48
C LYS A 153 -13.96 -13.82 16.65
N GLU A 154 -13.48 -12.81 17.38
CA GLU A 154 -14.20 -11.55 17.58
C GLU A 154 -14.30 -10.74 16.28
N VAL A 155 -13.23 -10.73 15.45
CA VAL A 155 -13.29 -10.12 14.12
C VAL A 155 -14.34 -10.81 13.25
N LEU A 156 -14.34 -12.15 13.17
CA LEU A 156 -15.34 -12.90 12.41
C LEU A 156 -16.77 -12.69 12.95
N ARG A 157 -16.95 -12.63 14.28
CA ARG A 157 -18.24 -12.33 14.90
C ARG A 157 -18.76 -10.95 14.50
N SER A 158 -17.88 -9.95 14.51
CA SER A 158 -18.22 -8.59 14.07
C SER A 158 -18.60 -8.53 12.59
N GLU A 159 -17.89 -9.27 11.73
CA GLU A 159 -18.16 -9.32 10.28
C GLU A 159 -19.45 -10.09 9.96
N ALA A 160 -19.76 -11.17 10.68
CA ALA A 160 -21.00 -11.95 10.52
C ALA A 160 -22.27 -11.10 10.74
N LEU A 161 -22.19 -10.00 11.50
CA LEU A 161 -23.30 -9.05 11.64
C LEU A 161 -23.66 -8.35 10.32
N HIS A 162 -22.70 -8.23 9.39
CA HIS A 162 -22.88 -7.56 8.10
C HIS A 162 -23.20 -8.52 6.95
N GLU A 163 -23.03 -9.83 7.16
CA GLU A 163 -23.26 -10.86 6.14
C GLU A 163 -24.67 -10.78 5.53
N LYS A 164 -25.70 -10.67 6.37
CA LYS A 164 -27.10 -10.62 5.91
C LYS A 164 -27.43 -9.35 5.13
N ASP A 165 -26.79 -8.23 5.48
CA ASP A 165 -26.98 -6.97 4.76
C ASP A 165 -26.30 -7.05 3.39
N GLU A 166 -25.04 -7.49 3.37
CA GLU A 166 -24.27 -7.64 2.14
C GLU A 166 -24.91 -8.64 1.16
N ALA A 167 -25.42 -9.77 1.66
CA ALA A 167 -26.10 -10.77 0.84
C ALA A 167 -27.40 -10.27 0.19
N ARG A 168 -27.97 -9.15 0.65
CA ARG A 168 -29.09 -8.48 -0.05
C ARG A 168 -28.61 -7.68 -1.24
N HIS A 169 -27.37 -7.20 -1.21
CA HIS A 169 -26.79 -6.25 -2.16
C HIS A 169 -25.98 -6.90 -3.28
N ILE A 170 -25.47 -8.11 -3.05
CA ILE A 170 -24.63 -8.80 -4.02
C ILE A 170 -24.76 -10.32 -3.91
N ARG A 171 -24.66 -11.00 -5.06
CA ARG A 171 -24.49 -12.45 -5.14
C ARG A 171 -23.23 -12.78 -5.92
N TYR A 172 -22.38 -13.61 -5.33
CA TYR A 172 -21.19 -14.18 -5.95
C TYR A 172 -21.47 -15.61 -6.38
N ARG A 173 -21.37 -15.92 -7.67
CA ARG A 173 -21.52 -17.28 -8.20
C ARG A 173 -20.21 -17.73 -8.83
N ASN A 174 -19.62 -18.79 -8.28
CA ASN A 174 -18.43 -19.42 -8.85
C ASN A 174 -18.78 -20.11 -10.17
N LEU A 175 -18.06 -19.76 -11.24
CA LEU A 175 -18.22 -20.35 -12.57
C LEU A 175 -17.16 -21.41 -12.90
N GLY A 176 -16.25 -21.71 -11.97
CA GLY A 176 -15.13 -22.62 -12.15
C GLY A 176 -13.84 -21.88 -12.52
N PRO A 177 -12.83 -22.59 -13.07
CA PRO A 177 -11.53 -22.01 -13.39
C PRO A 177 -11.62 -20.83 -14.35
N ALA A 178 -10.94 -19.72 -14.04
CA ALA A 178 -10.87 -18.54 -14.89
C ALA A 178 -9.92 -18.77 -16.08
N ALA A 179 -10.37 -18.38 -17.27
CA ALA A 179 -9.56 -18.43 -18.49
C ALA A 179 -8.86 -17.09 -18.76
N ASN A 180 -7.80 -17.11 -19.57
CA ASN A 180 -7.21 -15.87 -20.08
C ASN A 180 -8.20 -15.15 -21.01
N GLY A 181 -8.25 -13.82 -20.93
CA GLY A 181 -8.96 -12.99 -21.88
C GLY A 181 -8.30 -13.08 -23.26
N SER A 182 -9.13 -13.20 -24.30
CA SER A 182 -8.68 -13.32 -25.69
C SER A 182 -8.70 -12.00 -26.46
N THR A 183 -9.29 -10.95 -25.89
CA THR A 183 -9.50 -9.64 -26.51
C THR A 183 -8.99 -8.54 -25.59
N ASN A 184 -8.42 -7.47 -26.13
CA ASN A 184 -7.87 -6.35 -25.35
C ASN A 184 -8.96 -5.39 -24.82
N ASP A 185 -10.16 -5.91 -24.55
CA ASP A 185 -11.35 -5.14 -24.20
C ASP A 185 -11.87 -5.44 -22.78
N ASP A 186 -11.03 -6.01 -21.91
CA ASP A 186 -11.40 -6.34 -20.53
C ASP A 186 -10.45 -5.76 -19.48
N VAL A 187 -10.95 -5.63 -18.26
CA VAL A 187 -10.17 -5.42 -17.04
C VAL A 187 -10.61 -6.48 -16.04
N VAL A 188 -9.65 -7.22 -15.48
CA VAL A 188 -9.92 -8.25 -14.47
C VAL A 188 -9.74 -7.67 -13.07
N ILE A 189 -10.74 -7.85 -12.21
CA ILE A 189 -10.70 -7.52 -10.79
C ILE A 189 -10.46 -8.80 -10.00
N GLY A 190 -9.26 -8.94 -9.44
CA GLY A 190 -8.84 -9.99 -8.53
C GLY A 190 -9.26 -9.72 -7.10
N ILE A 191 -10.19 -10.52 -6.58
CA ILE A 191 -10.62 -10.46 -5.17
C ILE A 191 -9.88 -11.50 -4.33
N SER A 192 -9.57 -11.13 -3.09
CA SER A 192 -8.92 -12.00 -2.10
C SER A 192 -9.78 -13.22 -1.72
N PRO A 193 -9.17 -14.27 -1.12
CA PRO A 193 -9.87 -15.52 -0.82
C PRO A 193 -11.15 -15.34 0.01
N ALA A 194 -11.13 -14.46 1.03
CA ALA A 194 -12.23 -14.28 1.98
C ALA A 194 -13.28 -13.22 1.57
N PHE A 195 -13.05 -12.49 0.47
CA PHE A 195 -13.90 -11.39 0.00
C PHE A 195 -15.33 -11.85 -0.26
N GLY A 196 -16.31 -11.32 0.49
CA GLY A 196 -17.72 -11.70 0.36
C GLY A 196 -18.05 -13.13 0.85
N LEU A 197 -17.10 -13.82 1.51
CA LEU A 197 -17.30 -15.16 2.08
C LEU A 197 -17.20 -15.18 3.61
N LYS A 198 -16.26 -14.42 4.17
CA LYS A 198 -16.05 -14.28 5.62
C LYS A 198 -15.96 -12.83 6.07
N LEU A 199 -15.74 -11.93 5.12
CA LEU A 199 -15.53 -10.51 5.30
C LEU A 199 -16.45 -9.77 4.33
N TYR A 200 -17.16 -8.75 4.81
CA TYR A 200 -18.30 -8.16 4.09
C TYR A 200 -18.23 -6.63 3.99
N ARG A 201 -17.18 -6.03 4.55
CA ARG A 201 -16.92 -4.59 4.46
C ARG A 201 -15.43 -4.27 4.51
N THR A 202 -15.07 -3.10 4.00
CA THR A 202 -13.74 -2.52 4.14
C THR A 202 -13.49 -1.99 5.55
N THR A 203 -12.24 -1.70 5.89
CA THR A 203 -11.90 -1.04 7.17
C THR A 203 -12.40 0.40 7.26
N ALA A 204 -12.72 1.04 6.14
CA ALA A 204 -13.42 2.34 6.10
C ALA A 204 -14.93 2.20 6.34
N GLY A 205 -15.47 0.98 6.41
CA GLY A 205 -16.88 0.71 6.66
C GLY A 205 -17.75 0.65 5.40
N HIS A 206 -17.16 0.66 4.20
CA HIS A 206 -17.91 0.48 2.96
C HIS A 206 -18.27 -0.98 2.73
N ARG A 207 -19.48 -1.26 2.24
CA ARG A 207 -19.87 -2.61 1.83
C ARG A 207 -19.05 -3.06 0.62
N LEU A 208 -18.76 -4.35 0.52
CA LEU A 208 -17.99 -4.87 -0.60
C LEU A 208 -18.77 -4.75 -1.92
N SER A 209 -20.10 -4.86 -1.87
CA SER A 209 -21.03 -4.61 -2.97
C SER A 209 -20.91 -3.19 -3.55
N GLU A 210 -20.83 -2.17 -2.70
CA GLU A 210 -20.66 -0.77 -3.12
C GLU A 210 -19.29 -0.54 -3.76
N VAL A 211 -18.24 -1.10 -3.15
CA VAL A 211 -16.86 -0.98 -3.63
C VAL A 211 -16.70 -1.68 -4.99
N LEU A 212 -17.16 -2.93 -5.09
CA LEU A 212 -17.06 -3.70 -6.32
C LEU A 212 -17.96 -3.11 -7.41
N GLY A 213 -19.19 -2.70 -7.06
CA GLY A 213 -20.10 -2.04 -7.99
C GLY A 213 -19.53 -0.75 -8.56
N ALA A 214 -18.94 0.11 -7.72
CA ALA A 214 -18.30 1.35 -8.17
C ALA A 214 -17.17 1.10 -9.19
N MET A 215 -16.32 0.08 -8.98
CA MET A 215 -15.28 -0.29 -9.93
C MET A 215 -15.85 -0.90 -11.21
N LEU A 216 -16.80 -1.84 -11.10
CA LEU A 216 -17.44 -2.50 -12.24
C LEU A 216 -18.12 -1.48 -13.16
N ASP A 217 -18.89 -0.56 -12.58
CA ASP A 217 -19.62 0.46 -13.32
C ASP A 217 -18.66 1.46 -13.99
N ALA A 218 -17.58 1.86 -13.30
CA ALA A 218 -16.59 2.76 -13.88
C ALA A 218 -15.85 2.14 -15.07
N ILE A 219 -15.51 0.85 -15.00
CA ILE A 219 -14.88 0.12 -16.12
C ILE A 219 -15.87 0.01 -17.30
N ARG A 220 -17.11 -0.38 -17.04
CA ARG A 220 -18.15 -0.53 -18.06
C ARG A 220 -18.52 0.80 -18.73
N ALA A 221 -18.53 1.90 -17.97
CA ALA A 221 -18.77 3.25 -18.48
C ALA A 221 -17.72 3.69 -19.52
N ARG A 222 -16.53 3.08 -19.49
CA ARG A 222 -15.45 3.28 -20.47
C ARG A 222 -15.51 2.30 -21.65
N GLY A 223 -16.56 1.48 -21.76
CA GLY A 223 -16.77 0.53 -22.85
C GLY A 223 -16.02 -0.78 -22.72
N LEU A 224 -15.38 -1.05 -21.57
CA LEU A 224 -14.64 -2.29 -21.33
C LEU A 224 -15.47 -3.31 -20.55
N LYS A 225 -15.13 -4.59 -20.74
CA LYS A 225 -15.68 -5.70 -19.95
C LYS A 225 -15.00 -5.75 -18.59
N ALA A 226 -15.77 -5.74 -17.52
CA ALA A 226 -15.26 -5.93 -16.17
C ALA A 226 -15.49 -7.39 -15.73
N ARG A 227 -14.41 -8.12 -15.46
CA ARG A 227 -14.43 -9.51 -15.00
C ARG A 227 -14.00 -9.60 -13.55
N VAL A 228 -14.54 -10.55 -12.80
CA VAL A 228 -14.20 -10.74 -11.38
C VAL A 228 -13.64 -12.15 -11.20
N VAL A 229 -12.45 -12.23 -10.61
CA VAL A 229 -11.76 -13.48 -10.38
C VAL A 229 -11.35 -13.57 -8.91
N ARG A 230 -11.67 -14.69 -8.27
CA ARG A 230 -11.19 -15.00 -6.93
C ARG A 230 -9.89 -15.76 -7.02
N PHE A 231 -8.88 -15.28 -6.30
CA PHE A 231 -7.59 -15.98 -6.19
C PHE A 231 -7.48 -16.63 -4.82
N ARG A 232 -7.16 -17.92 -4.80
CA ARG A 232 -6.85 -18.66 -3.56
C ARG A 232 -5.37 -18.98 -3.39
N HIS A 233 -4.52 -18.75 -4.39
CA HIS A 233 -3.07 -18.98 -4.24
C HIS A 233 -2.35 -17.92 -3.40
N THR A 234 -2.97 -16.76 -3.16
CA THR A 234 -2.39 -15.66 -2.37
C THR A 234 -3.49 -14.78 -1.78
N ALA A 235 -3.17 -14.08 -0.69
CA ALA A 235 -3.95 -12.95 -0.19
C ALA A 235 -3.23 -11.61 -0.36
N ASP A 236 -1.98 -11.59 -0.86
CA ASP A 236 -1.21 -10.36 -1.07
C ASP A 236 -1.81 -9.54 -2.23
N THR A 237 -2.20 -8.30 -1.95
CA THR A 237 -2.88 -7.42 -2.90
C THR A 237 -2.10 -7.21 -4.20
N SER A 238 -0.77 -7.13 -4.12
CA SER A 238 0.09 -6.91 -5.27
C SER A 238 0.06 -8.12 -6.20
N PHE A 239 0.15 -9.32 -5.64
CA PHE A 239 0.01 -10.57 -6.41
C PHE A 239 -1.41 -10.80 -6.91
N LEU A 240 -2.45 -10.39 -6.17
CA LEU A 240 -3.83 -10.39 -6.67
C LEU A 240 -3.93 -9.54 -7.95
N GLY A 241 -3.40 -8.31 -7.92
CA GLY A 241 -3.41 -7.41 -9.07
C GLY A 241 -2.59 -7.93 -10.24
N LEU A 242 -1.37 -8.41 -10.00
CA LEU A 242 -0.51 -8.98 -11.05
C LEU A 242 -1.15 -10.21 -11.69
N SER A 243 -1.76 -11.10 -10.90
CA SER A 243 -2.43 -12.29 -11.40
C SER A 243 -3.67 -11.92 -12.22
N ALA A 244 -4.44 -10.93 -11.77
CA ALA A 244 -5.55 -10.38 -12.54
C ALA A 244 -5.07 -9.80 -13.88
N ALA A 245 -3.98 -9.01 -13.88
CA ALA A 245 -3.41 -8.42 -15.08
C ALA A 245 -2.88 -9.47 -16.08
N ARG A 246 -2.40 -10.62 -15.58
CA ARG A 246 -1.99 -11.77 -16.41
C ARG A 246 -3.18 -12.49 -17.05
N LEU A 247 -4.35 -12.50 -16.40
CA LEU A 247 -5.57 -13.06 -16.95
C LEU A 247 -6.30 -12.11 -17.90
N ALA A 248 -6.26 -10.80 -17.65
CA ALA A 248 -6.95 -9.79 -18.47
C ALA A 248 -6.33 -9.71 -19.86
N GLY A 249 -7.13 -9.79 -20.92
CA GLY A 249 -6.66 -9.63 -22.30
C GLY A 249 -5.98 -8.29 -22.55
N SER A 250 -6.48 -7.19 -21.96
CA SER A 250 -5.82 -5.86 -22.01
C SER A 250 -4.45 -5.80 -21.32
N GLY A 251 -4.14 -6.78 -20.46
CA GLY A 251 -2.94 -6.77 -19.63
C GLY A 251 -3.05 -5.90 -18.37
N ILE A 252 -4.23 -5.34 -18.06
CA ILE A 252 -4.50 -4.54 -16.87
C ILE A 252 -5.41 -5.28 -15.90
N GLY A 253 -5.04 -5.29 -14.63
CA GLY A 253 -5.82 -5.90 -13.56
C GLY A 253 -5.88 -5.06 -12.31
N ILE A 254 -6.97 -5.20 -11.55
CA ILE A 254 -7.12 -4.63 -10.21
C ILE A 254 -6.97 -5.76 -9.20
N GLY A 255 -6.18 -5.60 -8.16
CA GLY A 255 -6.16 -6.50 -7.01
C GLY A 255 -6.83 -5.83 -5.82
N ILE A 256 -7.74 -6.51 -5.12
CA ILE A 256 -8.40 -5.95 -3.93
C ILE A 256 -8.58 -7.00 -2.82
N GLN A 257 -8.23 -6.61 -1.59
CA GLN A 257 -8.53 -7.36 -0.38
C GLN A 257 -9.85 -6.90 0.23
N ALA A 258 -10.53 -7.75 1.00
CA ALA A 258 -11.79 -7.38 1.64
C ALA A 258 -11.64 -6.18 2.59
N LYS A 259 -10.47 -6.04 3.24
CA LYS A 259 -10.19 -4.85 4.07
C LYS A 259 -10.17 -3.53 3.29
N GLY A 260 -10.06 -3.56 1.96
CA GLY A 260 -10.12 -2.39 1.07
C GLY A 260 -8.78 -1.97 0.45
N THR A 261 -7.67 -2.60 0.81
CA THR A 261 -6.40 -2.33 0.11
C THR A 261 -6.52 -2.79 -1.33
N ALA A 262 -6.21 -1.90 -2.26
CA ALA A 262 -6.37 -2.15 -3.69
C ALA A 262 -5.16 -1.67 -4.50
N VAL A 263 -4.91 -2.28 -5.65
CA VAL A 263 -3.87 -1.88 -6.60
C VAL A 263 -4.37 -1.98 -8.03
N ILE A 264 -3.86 -1.14 -8.92
CA ILE A 264 -3.89 -1.37 -10.37
C ILE A 264 -2.53 -1.95 -10.77
N HIS A 265 -2.53 -3.05 -11.52
CA HIS A 265 -1.32 -3.72 -11.99
C HIS A 265 -1.34 -3.92 -13.51
N GLN A 266 -0.15 -4.11 -14.06
CA GLN A 266 0.09 -4.45 -15.46
C GLN A 266 0.86 -5.77 -15.57
N ARG A 267 0.55 -6.57 -16.59
CA ARG A 267 1.06 -7.96 -16.77
C ARG A 267 2.58 -8.10 -16.71
N ASP A 268 3.29 -7.15 -17.32
CA ASP A 268 4.74 -7.24 -17.55
C ASP A 268 5.58 -6.53 -16.49
N ARG A 269 4.94 -6.09 -15.39
CA ARG A 269 5.63 -5.42 -14.28
C ARG A 269 6.09 -6.42 -13.22
N GLN A 270 7.10 -6.00 -12.46
CA GLN A 270 7.53 -6.76 -11.28
C GLN A 270 6.43 -6.79 -10.20
N PRO A 271 6.37 -7.82 -9.34
CA PRO A 271 5.25 -8.04 -8.43
C PRO A 271 4.88 -6.87 -7.51
N HIS A 272 5.85 -6.06 -7.09
CA HIS A 272 5.62 -4.90 -6.22
C HIS A 272 5.78 -3.56 -6.93
N ASN A 273 5.79 -3.58 -8.27
CA ASN A 273 5.85 -2.40 -9.11
C ASN A 273 4.49 -2.20 -9.80
N ASN A 274 3.48 -1.81 -9.03
CA ASN A 274 2.13 -1.55 -9.53
C ASN A 274 2.04 -0.20 -10.29
N LEU A 275 0.89 0.06 -10.92
CA LEU A 275 0.57 1.34 -11.57
C LEU A 275 0.05 2.35 -10.53
N GLU A 276 -0.90 1.91 -9.70
CA GLU A 276 -1.47 2.70 -8.61
C GLU A 276 -1.72 1.81 -7.38
N LEU A 277 -1.62 2.38 -6.17
CA LEU A 277 -1.76 1.67 -4.90
C LEU A 277 -2.59 2.48 -3.89
N PHE A 278 -3.66 1.86 -3.40
CA PHE A 278 -4.41 2.30 -2.23
C PHE A 278 -3.97 1.50 -1.00
N SER A 279 -2.93 1.97 -0.34
CA SER A 279 -2.34 1.30 0.83
C SER A 279 -3.12 1.56 2.13
N ASN A 280 -3.85 2.69 2.21
CA ASN A 280 -4.52 3.17 3.42
C ASN A 280 -6.05 2.94 3.38
N ALA A 281 -6.45 1.67 3.38
CA ALA A 281 -7.86 1.28 3.27
C ALA A 281 -8.84 1.95 4.27
N PRO A 282 -8.48 2.29 5.53
CA PRO A 282 -9.41 2.95 6.45
C PRO A 282 -9.84 4.37 6.04
N ILE A 283 -9.12 5.04 5.14
CA ILE A 283 -9.46 6.39 4.63
C ILE A 283 -9.86 6.38 3.15
N THR A 284 -9.83 5.21 2.50
CA THR A 284 -10.21 5.05 1.09
C THR A 284 -11.75 5.04 0.95
N ARG A 285 -12.28 6.14 0.42
CA ARG A 285 -13.71 6.34 0.09
C ARG A 285 -14.16 5.67 -1.21
N LEU A 286 -15.49 5.52 -1.37
CA LEU A 286 -16.14 5.01 -2.60
C LEU A 286 -15.77 5.78 -3.88
N GLU A 287 -15.60 7.11 -3.78
CA GLU A 287 -15.17 7.92 -4.93
C GLU A 287 -13.79 7.51 -5.46
N HIS A 288 -12.86 7.12 -4.57
CA HIS A 288 -11.56 6.62 -4.97
C HIS A 288 -11.67 5.26 -5.67
N TYR A 289 -12.51 4.33 -5.19
CA TYR A 289 -12.71 3.04 -5.88
C TYR A 289 -13.37 3.21 -7.25
N ARG A 290 -14.32 4.15 -7.39
CA ARG A 290 -14.88 4.52 -8.69
C ARG A 290 -13.79 5.05 -9.62
N ALA A 291 -12.96 5.97 -9.14
CA ALA A 291 -11.83 6.48 -9.89
C ALA A 291 -10.83 5.38 -10.24
N LEU A 292 -10.56 4.42 -9.34
CA LEU A 292 -9.66 3.29 -9.56
C LEU A 292 -10.13 2.43 -10.74
N GLY A 293 -11.43 2.15 -10.81
CA GLY A 293 -12.02 1.46 -11.96
C GLY A 293 -11.89 2.25 -13.26
N ALA A 294 -12.13 3.57 -13.21
CA ALA A 294 -11.98 4.45 -14.37
C ALA A 294 -10.54 4.53 -14.87
N ASN A 295 -9.56 4.65 -13.97
CA ASN A 295 -8.14 4.68 -14.31
C ASN A 295 -7.65 3.33 -14.83
N ALA A 296 -8.08 2.21 -14.25
CA ALA A 296 -7.77 0.88 -14.77
C ALA A 296 -8.27 0.72 -16.21
N ALA A 297 -9.47 1.23 -16.50
CA ALA A 297 -10.00 1.26 -17.85
C ALA A 297 -9.22 2.19 -18.78
N ALA A 298 -8.82 3.38 -18.31
CA ALA A 298 -7.98 4.30 -19.08
C ALA A 298 -6.62 3.65 -19.45
N TYR A 299 -5.97 2.97 -18.49
CA TYR A 299 -4.74 2.23 -18.76
C TYR A 299 -4.95 1.09 -19.76
N ALA A 300 -6.07 0.36 -19.68
CA ALA A 300 -6.40 -0.71 -20.63
C ALA A 300 -6.62 -0.17 -22.05
N LEU A 301 -7.05 1.09 -22.18
CA LEU A 301 -7.17 1.82 -23.45
C LEU A 301 -5.86 2.47 -23.92
N GLY A 302 -4.76 2.30 -23.18
CA GLY A 302 -3.46 2.87 -23.52
C GLY A 302 -3.30 4.36 -23.17
N GLU A 303 -4.18 4.89 -22.31
CA GLU A 303 -4.11 6.27 -21.85
C GLU A 303 -3.17 6.45 -20.66
N MET A 304 -2.83 7.70 -20.36
CA MET A 304 -2.05 8.10 -19.17
C MET A 304 -2.96 8.92 -18.24
N PRO A 305 -3.87 8.28 -17.47
CA PRO A 305 -4.71 8.96 -16.51
C PRO A 305 -3.88 9.58 -15.39
N GLU A 306 -4.43 10.62 -14.75
CA GLU A 306 -3.84 11.18 -13.54
C GLU A 306 -4.01 10.20 -12.37
N PRO A 307 -2.91 9.78 -11.69
CA PRO A 307 -3.00 8.87 -10.55
C PRO A 307 -3.86 9.43 -9.41
N ILE A 308 -4.59 8.55 -8.74
CA ILE A 308 -5.55 8.93 -7.71
C ILE A 308 -4.82 9.14 -6.37
N VAL A 309 -5.11 10.28 -5.75
CA VAL A 309 -4.58 10.62 -4.42
C VAL A 309 -5.61 10.27 -3.36
N VAL A 310 -5.19 9.48 -2.36
CA VAL A 310 -5.97 9.25 -1.13
C VAL A 310 -5.30 10.06 -0.01
N PRO A 311 -5.79 11.27 0.31
CA PRO A 311 -5.10 12.16 1.24
C PRO A 311 -5.19 11.67 2.68
N GLN A 312 -4.08 11.78 3.43
CA GLN A 312 -4.03 11.52 4.86
C GLN A 312 -4.03 12.84 5.65
N ARG A 313 -4.84 12.93 6.70
CA ARG A 313 -5.04 14.13 7.53
C ARG A 313 -4.43 13.98 8.93
N GLY A 314 -3.31 13.26 9.01
CA GLY A 314 -2.61 13.01 10.28
C GLY A 314 -3.28 11.97 11.17
N GLU A 315 -4.20 11.16 10.63
CA GLU A 315 -4.82 10.10 11.41
C GLU A 315 -3.79 9.05 11.83
N ALA A 316 -3.88 8.61 13.10
CA ALA A 316 -3.01 7.58 13.67
C ALA A 316 -3.40 6.17 13.17
N MET A 317 -3.20 5.91 11.88
CA MET A 317 -3.63 4.69 11.19
C MET A 317 -3.08 3.42 11.85
N GLY A 318 -1.79 3.39 12.15
CA GLY A 318 -1.12 2.24 12.76
C GLY A 318 -1.72 1.87 14.12
N SER A 319 -1.84 2.82 15.05
CA SER A 319 -2.36 2.53 16.39
C SER A 319 -3.84 2.16 16.40
N ARG A 320 -4.64 2.73 15.49
CA ARG A 320 -6.10 2.49 15.45
C ARG A 320 -6.49 1.21 14.73
N TYR A 321 -5.78 0.83 13.66
CA TYR A 321 -6.26 -0.22 12.75
C TYR A 321 -5.33 -1.42 12.63
N HIS A 322 -4.06 -1.34 13.04
CA HIS A 322 -3.08 -2.37 12.70
C HIS A 322 -3.44 -3.77 13.24
N ALA A 323 -3.87 -3.86 14.51
CA ALA A 323 -4.29 -5.14 15.10
C ALA A 323 -5.45 -5.78 14.33
N ARG A 324 -6.49 -4.99 14.02
CA ARG A 324 -7.66 -5.46 13.25
C ARG A 324 -7.27 -5.86 11.82
N VAL A 325 -6.45 -5.06 11.15
CA VAL A 325 -5.95 -5.35 9.80
C VAL A 325 -5.12 -6.63 9.75
N ALA A 326 -4.25 -6.85 10.74
CA ALA A 326 -3.45 -8.07 10.85
C ALA A 326 -4.33 -9.32 11.01
N LEU A 327 -5.37 -9.25 11.83
CA LEU A 327 -6.32 -10.35 12.03
C LEU A 327 -7.18 -10.60 10.79
N ILE A 328 -7.64 -9.54 10.12
CA ILE A 328 -8.34 -9.67 8.83
C ILE A 328 -7.43 -10.36 7.81
N TYR A 329 -6.17 -9.95 7.70
CA TYR A 329 -5.21 -10.57 6.78
C TYR A 329 -4.90 -12.03 7.16
N ALA A 330 -4.84 -12.35 8.45
CA ALA A 330 -4.72 -13.73 8.93
C ALA A 330 -5.93 -14.59 8.53
N ILE A 331 -7.14 -14.03 8.56
CA ILE A 331 -8.35 -14.70 8.07
C ILE A 331 -8.25 -14.93 6.55
N GLU A 332 -7.84 -13.94 5.76
CA GLU A 332 -7.69 -14.10 4.30
C GLU A 332 -6.64 -15.15 3.93
N THR A 333 -5.48 -15.11 4.60
CA THR A 333 -4.39 -16.08 4.39
C THR A 333 -4.75 -17.47 4.88
N GLY A 334 -5.62 -17.61 5.88
CA GLY A 334 -6.16 -18.91 6.30
C GLY A 334 -7.02 -19.60 5.24
N LEU A 335 -7.46 -18.88 4.21
CA LEU A 335 -8.23 -19.40 3.08
C LEU A 335 -7.38 -19.61 1.82
N THR A 336 -6.05 -19.42 1.89
CA THR A 336 -5.18 -19.68 0.75
C THR A 336 -4.83 -21.15 0.60
N GLU A 337 -4.59 -21.57 -0.64
CA GLU A 337 -4.19 -22.92 -1.02
C GLU A 337 -3.12 -22.83 -2.10
N ALA A 338 -1.95 -23.42 -1.85
CA ALA A 338 -0.81 -23.34 -2.75
C ALA A 338 -1.15 -23.93 -4.14
N GLY A 339 -0.88 -23.17 -5.20
CA GLY A 339 -1.16 -23.61 -6.57
C GLY A 339 -2.64 -23.61 -6.96
N ALA A 340 -3.55 -23.13 -6.10
CA ALA A 340 -4.97 -23.08 -6.44
C ALA A 340 -5.22 -22.24 -7.70
N ALA A 341 -5.97 -22.82 -8.64
CA ALA A 341 -6.35 -22.15 -9.87
C ALA A 341 -7.23 -20.92 -9.57
N PRO A 342 -7.10 -19.82 -10.34
CA PRO A 342 -8.03 -18.70 -10.25
C PRO A 342 -9.46 -19.13 -10.60
N GLU A 343 -10.45 -18.60 -9.88
CA GLU A 343 -11.86 -18.95 -10.04
C GLU A 343 -12.63 -17.77 -10.61
N GLU A 344 -13.31 -17.95 -11.74
CA GLU A 344 -14.17 -16.91 -12.32
C GLU A 344 -15.42 -16.76 -11.45
N VAL A 345 -15.74 -15.51 -11.11
CA VAL A 345 -16.87 -15.18 -10.24
C VAL A 345 -17.84 -14.29 -11.00
N ASP A 346 -19.04 -14.81 -11.23
CA ASP A 346 -20.17 -14.04 -11.70
C ASP A 346 -20.72 -13.21 -10.54
N VAL A 347 -20.85 -11.91 -10.76
CA VAL A 347 -21.26 -10.94 -9.75
C VAL A 347 -22.57 -10.28 -10.18
N VAL A 348 -23.61 -10.56 -9.40
CA VAL A 348 -24.93 -9.95 -9.59
C VAL A 348 -25.19 -9.00 -8.44
N LEU A 349 -25.14 -7.69 -8.71
CA LEU A 349 -25.58 -6.67 -7.76
C LEU A 349 -27.11 -6.73 -7.69
N THR A 350 -27.64 -6.96 -6.49
CA THR A 350 -29.08 -7.09 -6.24
C THR A 350 -29.52 -5.93 -5.36
N GLY A 351 -30.51 -5.15 -5.77
CA GLY A 351 -30.83 -3.89 -5.10
C GLY A 351 -30.34 -2.73 -5.96
N ALA A 352 -31.30 -1.98 -6.49
CA ALA A 352 -31.04 -0.82 -7.32
C ALA A 352 -30.32 0.28 -6.53
N GLN A 353 -29.61 1.11 -7.30
CA GLN A 353 -28.78 2.27 -6.96
C GLN A 353 -29.26 3.11 -5.78
#